data_AF-A0A9E2NG64-F1
#
_entry.id   AF-A0A9E2NG64-F1
#
_cell.length_a   1.000
_cell.length_b   1.000
_cell.length_c   1.000
_cell.angle_alpha   90.00
_cell.angle_beta   90.00
_cell.angle_gamma   90.00
#
_symmetry.space_group_name_H-M   'P 1'
#
loop_
_entity.id
_entity.type
_entity.pdbx_description
1 polymer ?
#
loop_
_entity_poly.entity_id
_entity_poly.type
_entity_poly.pdbx_seq_one_letter_code
_entity_poly.pdbx_strand_id
1 'polypeptide(L)' 'MTAARHLSVAPDPAGVLQREIAEVCVQIDGRLGNPRGTAERGVYFWHWPPHPAQTVETLAALHADAVAFLHKLTNREDMP' A
#
# COMPACT_ATOMS: atom_id res chain seq x y z
N MET A 1 29.37 -26.69 -19.87
CA MET A 1 28.19 -25.82 -20.11
C MET A 1 27.32 -25.91 -18.87
N THR A 2 27.37 -24.91 -18.00
CA THR A 2 26.63 -24.91 -16.72
C THR A 2 25.31 -24.19 -16.94
N ALA A 3 24.21 -24.94 -16.92
CA ALA A 3 22.87 -24.38 -17.01
C ALA A 3 22.62 -23.49 -15.79
N ALA A 4 22.56 -22.17 -16.01
CA ALA A 4 22.05 -21.23 -15.03
C ALA A 4 20.59 -21.61 -14.76
N ARG A 5 20.34 -22.23 -13.61
CA ARG A 5 18.99 -22.41 -13.06
C ARG A 5 18.46 -21.01 -12.76
N HIS A 6 17.72 -20.43 -13.71
CA HIS A 6 16.83 -19.32 -13.45
C HIS A 6 15.77 -19.83 -12.45
N LEU A 7 16.06 -19.66 -11.16
CA LEU A 7 15.06 -19.73 -10.12
C LEU A 7 14.12 -18.55 -10.34
N SER A 8 12.98 -18.82 -10.98
CA SER A 8 11.82 -17.93 -10.95
C SER A 8 11.35 -17.89 -9.50
N VAL A 9 11.93 -17.00 -8.68
CA VAL A 9 11.43 -16.70 -7.36
C VAL A 9 10.08 -16.01 -7.58
N ALA A 10 9.00 -16.72 -7.26
CA ALA A 10 7.68 -16.12 -7.28
C ALA A 10 7.70 -14.89 -6.35
N PRO A 11 7.13 -13.75 -6.78
CA PRO A 11 7.09 -12.58 -5.92
C PRO A 11 6.29 -12.90 -4.65
N ASP A 12 6.84 -12.54 -3.49
CA ASP A 12 6.15 -12.64 -2.22
C ASP A 12 4.89 -11.75 -2.26
N PRO A 13 3.67 -12.32 -2.19
CA PRO A 13 2.43 -11.55 -2.30
C PRO A 13 2.32 -10.47 -1.21
N ALA A 14 2.84 -10.74 -0.01
CA ALA A 14 2.85 -9.75 1.07
C ALA A 14 3.74 -8.56 0.71
N GLY A 15 4.97 -8.80 0.26
CA GLY A 15 5.89 -7.75 -0.18
C GLY A 15 5.40 -6.96 -1.41
N VAL A 16 4.60 -7.57 -2.29
CA VAL A 16 3.93 -6.85 -3.39
C VAL A 16 2.88 -5.89 -2.82
N LEU A 17 1.95 -6.40 -2.00
CA LEU A 17 0.89 -5.57 -1.42
C LEU A 17 1.41 -4.44 -0.54
N GLN A 18 2.47 -4.67 0.23
CA GLN A 18 3.10 -3.61 1.04
C GLN A 18 3.61 -2.45 0.17
N ARG A 19 4.22 -2.74 -1.00
CA ARG A 19 4.66 -1.69 -1.93
C ARG A 19 3.48 -0.95 -2.54
N GLU A 20 2.45 -1.67 -2.99
CA GLU A 20 1.25 -1.07 -3.56
C GLU A 20 0.54 -0.15 -2.55
N ILE A 21 0.41 -0.57 -1.29
CA ILE A 21 -0.12 0.26 -0.21
C ILE A 21 0.71 1.53 -0.03
N ALA A 22 2.04 1.41 0.01
CA ALA A 22 2.94 2.56 0.16
C ALA A 22 2.80 3.56 -1.01
N GLU A 23 2.64 3.07 -2.25
CA GLU A 23 2.41 3.90 -3.43
C GLU A 23 1.07 4.64 -3.36
N VAL A 24 -0.01 3.98 -2.94
CA VAL A 24 -1.31 4.61 -2.75
C VAL A 24 -1.26 5.65 -1.63
N CYS A 25 -0.55 5.39 -0.53
CA CYS A 25 -0.35 6.35 0.55
C CYS A 25 0.34 7.64 0.08
N VAL A 26 1.37 7.52 -0.76
CA VAL A 26 2.06 8.68 -1.34
C VAL A 26 1.12 9.53 -2.18
N GLN A 27 0.22 8.89 -2.95
CA GLN A 27 -0.79 9.60 -3.74
C GLN A 27 -1.81 10.31 -2.84
N ILE A 28 -2.26 9.65 -1.77
CA ILE A 28 -3.16 10.24 -0.77
C ILE A 28 -2.50 11.46 -0.12
N ASP A 29 -1.25 11.35 0.31
CA ASP A 29 -0.49 12.47 0.88
C ASP A 29 -0.41 13.65 -0.10
N GLY A 30 -0.11 13.37 -1.37
CA GLY A 30 -0.06 14.38 -2.42
C GLY A 30 -1.40 15.10 -2.62
N ARG A 31 -2.52 14.37 -2.63
CA ARG A 31 -3.87 14.94 -2.78
C ARG A 31 -4.30 15.77 -1.58
N LEU A 32 -3.89 15.39 -0.38
CA LEU A 32 -4.22 16.11 0.85
C LEU A 32 -3.27 17.27 1.16
N GLY A 33 -2.17 17.42 0.41
CA GLY A 33 -1.12 18.39 0.71
C GLY A 33 -0.31 18.04 1.97
N ASN A 34 -0.32 16.77 2.39
CA ASN A 34 0.40 16.31 3.57
C ASN A 34 1.88 16.03 3.27
N PRO A 35 2.77 16.09 4.28
CA PRO A 35 4.10 15.53 4.16
C PRO A 35 4.05 14.04 3.82
N ARG A 36 5.02 13.56 3.02
CA ARG A 36 5.12 12.14 2.64
C ARG A 36 5.20 11.21 3.86
N GLY A 37 4.47 10.10 3.80
CA GLY A 37 4.36 9.08 4.85
C GLY A 37 3.33 9.44 5.92
N THR A 38 2.52 10.48 5.74
CA THR A 38 1.48 10.87 6.72
C THR A 38 0.31 9.89 6.64
N ALA A 39 -0.16 9.58 5.43
CA ALA A 39 -1.18 8.58 5.19
C ALA A 39 -0.72 7.19 5.65
N GLU A 40 0.54 6.83 5.39
CA GLU A 40 1.10 5.55 5.86
C GLU A 40 1.08 5.44 7.39
N ARG A 41 1.46 6.51 8.11
CA ARG A 41 1.44 6.53 9.58
C ARG A 41 0.03 6.65 10.17
N GLY A 42 -0.88 7.33 9.49
CA GLY A 42 -2.23 7.64 9.98
C GLY A 42 -3.27 6.58 9.62
N VAL A 43 -3.34 6.19 8.34
CA VAL A 43 -4.24 5.15 7.82
C VAL A 43 -3.69 3.76 8.17
N TYR A 44 -2.36 3.59 8.15
CA TYR A 44 -1.70 2.31 8.41
C TYR A 44 -0.87 2.27 9.69
N PHE A 45 -1.40 2.84 10.78
CA PHE A 45 -0.83 2.75 12.14
C PHE A 45 -0.42 1.30 12.54
N TRP A 46 -0.94 0.28 11.85
CA TRP A 46 -0.59 -1.14 11.93
C TRP A 46 0.86 -1.51 11.56
N HIS A 47 1.62 -0.64 10.88
CA HIS A 47 3.08 -0.81 10.73
C HIS A 47 3.85 -0.46 12.02
N TRP A 48 3.17 0.04 13.06
CA TRP A 48 3.75 0.25 14.37
C TRP A 48 3.75 -1.08 15.16
N PRO A 49 4.91 -1.55 15.66
CA PRO A 49 4.97 -2.74 16.49
C PRO A 49 4.21 -2.57 17.83
N PRO A 50 3.66 -3.67 18.43
CA PRO A 50 3.69 -5.04 17.94
C PRO A 50 2.30 -5.44 17.45
N HIS A 51 2.05 -5.32 16.14
CA HIS A 51 0.84 -5.87 15.56
C HIS A 51 1.03 -7.30 15.06
N PRO A 52 -0.01 -8.15 15.18
CA PRO A 52 0.06 -9.54 14.72
C PRO A 52 0.47 -9.58 13.25
N ALA A 53 1.19 -10.64 12.88
CA ALA A 53 1.80 -10.81 11.57
C ALA A 53 0.85 -10.38 10.45
N GLN A 54 1.30 -9.42 9.62
CA GLN A 54 0.54 -8.91 8.48
C GLN A 54 0.33 -10.06 7.49
N THR A 55 -0.86 -10.66 7.50
CA THR A 55 -1.20 -11.70 6.53
C THR A 55 -1.52 -11.05 5.19
N VAL A 56 -1.43 -11.84 4.11
CA VAL A 56 -1.77 -11.38 2.76
C VAL A 56 -3.22 -10.88 2.72
N GLU A 57 -4.13 -11.52 3.44
CA GLU A 57 -5.54 -11.14 3.52
C GLU A 57 -5.72 -9.78 4.19
N THR A 58 -5.01 -9.53 5.30
CA THR A 58 -5.03 -8.21 5.96
C THR A 58 -4.46 -7.14 5.04
N LEU A 59 -3.35 -7.41 4.37
CA LEU A 59 -2.75 -6.46 3.41
C LEU A 59 -3.66 -6.20 2.21
N ALA A 60 -4.36 -7.20 1.70
CA ALA A 60 -5.31 -7.04 0.60
C ALA A 60 -6.50 -6.15 0.99
N ALA A 61 -7.06 -6.34 2.19
CA ALA A 61 -8.12 -5.49 2.71
C ALA A 61 -7.66 -4.04 2.90
N LEU A 62 -6.47 -3.86 3.48
CA LEU A 62 -5.83 -2.55 3.67
C LEU A 62 -5.56 -1.83 2.36
N HIS A 63 -5.11 -2.55 1.33
CA HIS A 63 -4.92 -2.01 -0.01
C HIS A 63 -6.24 -1.57 -0.64
N ALA A 64 -7.30 -2.39 -0.55
CA ALA A 64 -8.62 -2.04 -1.06
C ALA A 64 -9.17 -0.77 -0.39
N ASP A 65 -9.01 -0.63 0.92
CA ASP A 65 -9.42 0.58 1.66
C ASP A 65 -8.61 1.82 1.23
N ALA A 66 -7.30 1.67 1.00
CA ALA A 66 -6.42 2.71 0.46
C ALA A 66 -6.97 3.28 -0.84
N VAL A 67 -7.24 2.37 -1.77
CA VAL A 67 -7.66 2.67 -3.13
C VAL A 67 -9.05 3.32 -3.11
N ALA A 68 -9.98 2.78 -2.32
CA ALA A 68 -11.30 3.37 -2.14
C ALA A 68 -11.24 4.80 -1.57
N PHE A 69 -10.35 5.06 -0.61
CA PHE A 69 -10.15 6.40 -0.07
C PHE A 69 -9.55 7.35 -1.11
N LEU A 70 -8.52 6.93 -1.85
CA LEU A 70 -7.93 7.72 -2.92
C LEU A 70 -8.94 8.07 -4.02
N HIS A 71 -9.80 7.12 -4.40
CA HIS A 71 -10.90 7.37 -5.35
C HIS A 71 -11.89 8.41 -4.82
N LYS A 72 -12.25 8.35 -3.54
CA LYS A 72 -13.13 9.36 -2.91
C LYS A 72 -12.50 10.75 -2.91
N LEU A 73 -11.19 10.85 -2.70
CA LEU A 73 -10.47 12.14 -2.78
C LEU A 73 -10.49 12.68 -4.21
N THR A 74 -10.18 11.83 -5.18
CA THR A 74 -10.16 12.20 -6.60
C THR A 74 -11.54 12.70 -7.07
N ASN A 75 -12.61 11.99 -6.71
CA ASN A 75 -13.97 12.36 -7.12
C ASN A 75 -14.56 13.55 -6.32
N ARG A 76 -13.90 14.00 -5.25
CA ARG A 76 -14.30 15.21 -4.49
C ARG A 76 -13.74 16.49 -5.09
N GLU A 77 -12.67 16.42 -5.88
CA GLU A 77 -12.11 17.57 -6.60
C GLU A 77 -12.97 18.01 -7.80
N ASP A 78 -13.97 17.21 -8.19
CA ASP A 78 -14.92 17.48 -9.28
C ASP A 78 -16.26 18.11 -8.83
N MET A 79 -16.42 18.49 -7.56
CA MET A 79 -17.62 19.23 -7.13
C MET A 79 -17.39 20.76 -7.23
N PRO A 80 -18.19 21.49 -8.03
CA PRO A 80 -18.08 22.93 -8.22
C PRO A 80 -18.42 23.75 -6.96
#